data_AF-A0A845RXR6-F1
#
_entry.id   AF-A0A845RXR6-F1
#
_cell.length_a   1.000
_cell.length_b   1.000
_cell.length_c   1.000
_cell.angle_alpha   90.00
_cell.angle_beta   90.00
_cell.angle_gamma   90.00
#
_symmetry.space_group_name_H-M   'P 1'
#
loop_
_entity.id
_entity.type
_entity.pdbx_description
1 polymer ?
#
loop_
_entity_poly.entity_id
_entity_poly.type
_entity_poly.pdbx_seq_one_letter_code
_entity_poly.pdbx_strand_id
1 'polypeptide(L)' 'MINTEKQPNRLINQKSPYLIHHAYNPVDWYAWSQEAFDKAKSEDKPVFLSIGYHSCHWCQFCYSRQSKYNRKK' A
#
# COMPACT_ATOMS: atom_id res chain seq x y z
N MET A 1 -14.97 -5.98 -15.23
CA MET A 1 -15.76 -6.12 -13.99
C MET A 1 -14.93 -5.53 -12.86
N ILE A 2 -15.28 -4.33 -12.41
CA ILE A 2 -14.57 -3.66 -11.31
C ILE A 2 -15.02 -4.36 -10.02
N ASN A 3 -14.08 -4.95 -9.30
CA ASN A 3 -14.36 -5.77 -8.13
C ASN A 3 -14.80 -4.86 -6.96
N THR A 4 -16.11 -4.75 -6.75
CA THR A 4 -16.75 -3.80 -5.81
C THR A 4 -16.59 -4.18 -4.33
N GLU A 5 -15.96 -5.31 -4.03
CA GLU A 5 -15.86 -5.83 -2.65
C GLU A 5 -14.68 -5.28 -1.83
N LYS A 6 -13.77 -4.51 -2.46
CA LYS A 6 -12.58 -4.01 -1.76
C LYS A 6 -12.70 -2.52 -1.46
N GLN A 7 -12.74 -2.18 -0.17
CA GLN A 7 -12.61 -0.81 0.30
C GLN A 7 -11.24 -0.25 -0.14
N PRO A 8 -11.20 0.85 -0.90
CA PRO A 8 -9.93 1.47 -1.26
C PRO A 8 -9.30 2.11 -0.02
N ASN A 9 -7.98 1.98 0.11
CA ASN A 9 -7.18 2.71 1.09
C ASN A 9 -6.91 4.15 0.61
N ARG A 10 -6.15 4.90 1.40
CA ARG A 10 -5.83 6.32 1.18
C ARG A 10 -5.06 6.59 -0.12
N LEU A 11 -4.46 5.57 -0.74
CA LEU A 11 -3.71 5.71 -1.99
C LEU A 11 -4.60 6.00 -3.21
N ILE A 12 -5.92 5.83 -3.09
CA ILE A 12 -6.86 6.13 -4.19
C ILE A 12 -6.80 7.60 -4.66
N ASN A 13 -6.41 8.52 -3.77
CA ASN A 13 -6.31 9.95 -4.04
C ASN A 13 -4.92 10.38 -4.57
N GLN A 14 -4.01 9.44 -4.81
CA GLN A 14 -2.67 9.76 -5.30
C GLN A 14 -2.65 9.93 -6.82
N LYS A 15 -1.76 10.79 -7.33
CA LYS A 15 -1.62 11.03 -8.78
C LYS A 15 -0.82 9.94 -9.50
N SER A 16 0.03 9.21 -8.77
CA SER A 16 0.90 8.20 -9.36
C SER A 16 0.10 6.93 -9.71
N PRO A 17 0.11 6.47 -10.98
CA PRO A 17 -0.57 5.23 -11.37
C PRO A 17 -0.12 4.03 -10.53
N TYR A 18 1.16 3.98 -10.18
CA TYR A 18 1.72 2.93 -9.33
C TYR A 18 1.04 2.86 -7.95
N LEU A 19 0.79 4.02 -7.32
CA LEU A 19 0.15 4.08 -6.01
C LEU A 19 -1.34 3.75 -6.09
N ILE A 20 -2.04 4.22 -7.13
CA ILE A 20 -3.46 3.91 -7.35
C ILE A 20 -3.66 2.40 -7.53
N HIS A 21 -2.75 1.71 -8.24
CA HIS A 21 -2.80 0.25 -8.38
C HIS A 21 -2.72 -0.49 -7.01
N HIS A 22 -2.22 0.17 -5.96
CA HIS A 22 -2.16 -0.36 -4.60
C HIS A 22 -3.33 0.09 -3.71
N ALA A 23 -4.28 0.86 -4.24
CA ALA A 23 -5.42 1.38 -3.48
C ALA A 23 -6.33 0.27 -2.93
N TYR A 24 -6.49 -0.83 -3.67
CA TYR A 24 -7.39 -1.94 -3.28
C TYR A 24 -6.66 -3.08 -2.56
N ASN A 25 -5.51 -2.78 -1.95
CA ASN A 25 -4.78 -3.74 -1.15
C ASN A 25 -5.44 -3.91 0.22
N PRO A 26 -5.39 -5.12 0.82
CA PRO A 26 -5.89 -5.35 2.17
C PRO A 26 -5.07 -4.62 3.25
N VAL A 27 -3.88 -4.11 2.90
CA VAL A 27 -3.04 -3.30 3.79
C VAL A 27 -3.48 -1.86 3.70
N ASP A 28 -3.66 -1.23 4.86
CA ASP A 28 -3.96 0.20 4.98
C ASP A 28 -2.71 1.03 4.71
N TRP A 29 -2.42 1.23 3.43
CA TRP A 29 -1.26 2.00 2.99
C TRP A 29 -1.47 3.50 3.17
N TYR A 30 -0.42 4.14 3.68
CA TYR A 30 -0.27 5.59 3.72
C TYR A 30 0.68 6.04 2.62
N ALA A 31 0.38 7.19 2.01
CA ALA A 31 1.37 7.89 1.23
C ALA A 31 2.47 8.44 2.15
N TRP A 32 3.62 8.82 1.58
CA TRP A 32 4.67 9.47 2.35
C TRP A 32 4.18 10.83 2.86
N SER A 33 3.84 10.90 4.14
CA SER A 33 3.28 12.09 4.79
C SER A 33 3.62 12.11 6.28
N GLN A 34 3.53 13.30 6.89
CA GLN A 34 3.74 13.46 8.33
C GLN A 34 2.68 12.69 9.14
N GLU A 35 1.43 12.63 8.65
CA GLU A 35 0.33 11.86 9.26
C GLU A 35 0.69 10.38 9.49
N ALA A 36 1.42 9.77 8.54
CA ALA A 36 1.85 8.37 8.66
C ALA A 36 2.82 8.18 9.83
N PHE A 37 3.77 9.11 10.01
CA PHE A 37 4.74 9.07 11.09
C PHE A 37 4.12 9.42 12.44
N ASP A 38 3.23 10.41 12.48
CA ASP A 38 2.52 10.81 13.70
C ASP A 38 1.66 9.66 14.22
N LYS A 39 0.97 8.95 13.32
CA LYS A 39 0.21 7.74 13.66
C LYS A 39 1.12 6.65 14.19
N ALA A 40 2.24 6.36 13.52
CA ALA A 40 3.20 5.35 13.97
C ALA A 40 3.75 5.66 15.37
N LYS A 41 4.04 6.94 15.65
CA LYS A 41 4.48 7.43 16.95
C LYS A 41 3.39 7.31 18.01
N SER A 42 2.14 7.61 17.67
CA SER A 42 1.00 7.50 18.60
C SER A 42 0.64 6.05 18.96
N GLU A 43 0.81 5.13 18.00
CA GLU A 43 0.48 3.71 18.19
C GLU A 43 1.68 2.89 18.69
N ASP A 44 2.84 3.51 18.88
CA ASP A 44 4.11 2.86 19.21
C ASP A 44 4.43 1.67 18.30
N LYS A 45 4.25 1.87 16.99
CA LYS A 45 4.46 0.84 15.97
C LYS A 45 5.57 1.24 15.00
N PRO A 46 6.41 0.29 14.56
CA PRO A 46 7.43 0.56 13.55
C PRO A 46 6.79 0.88 12.19
N VAL A 47 7.44 1.76 11.42
CA VAL A 47 7.02 2.13 10.06
C VAL A 47 7.56 1.12 9.06
N PHE A 48 6.67 0.44 8.33
CA PHE A 48 7.05 -0.37 7.17
C PHE A 48 7.08 0.49 5.91
N LEU A 49 8.28 0.81 5.43
CA LEU A 49 8.47 1.60 4.22
C LEU A 49 8.65 0.70 3.00
N SER A 50 7.75 0.83 2.02
CA SER A 50 7.85 0.17 0.72
C SER A 50 7.98 1.22 -0.39
N ILE A 51 9.08 1.18 -1.13
CA ILE A 51 9.36 2.11 -2.23
C ILE A 51 9.46 1.29 -3.51
N GLY A 52 8.78 1.76 -4.56
CA GLY A 52 8.83 1.13 -5.87
C GLY A 52 8.35 2.09 -6.96
N TYR A 53 8.48 1.66 -8.21
CA TYR A 53 8.10 2.41 -9.39
C TYR A 53 7.51 1.47 -10.45
N HIS A 54 6.73 2.01 -11.38
CA HIS A 54 5.92 1.21 -12.31
C HIS A 54 6.74 0.29 -13.24
N SER A 55 7.89 0.76 -13.73
CA SER A 55 8.77 0.02 -14.64
C SER A 55 9.77 -0.91 -13.92
N CYS A 56 9.64 -1.09 -12.61
CA CYS A 56 10.48 -1.99 -11.84
C CYS A 56 9.99 -3.43 -11.99
N HIS A 57 10.72 -4.27 -12.72
CA HIS A 57 10.39 -5.68 -12.93
C HIS A 57 10.19 -6.44 -11.61
N TRP A 58 11.07 -6.20 -10.63
CA TRP A 58 11.01 -6.86 -9.33
C TRP A 58 9.93 -6.32 -8.41
N CYS A 59 9.56 -5.03 -8.53
CA CYS A 59 8.55 -4.42 -7.67
C CYS A 59 7.15 -4.98 -7.97
N GLN A 60 6.86 -5.27 -9.23
CA GLN A 60 5.64 -5.99 -9.62
C GLN A 60 5.57 -7.39 -8.98
N PHE A 61 6.71 -8.11 -8.95
CA PHE A 61 6.80 -9.43 -8.34
C PHE A 61 6.69 -9.39 -6.80
N CYS A 62 7.37 -8.44 -6.16
CA CYS A 62 7.30 -8.21 -4.71
C CYS A 62 5.86 -7.89 -4.26
N TYR A 63 5.14 -7.07 -5.03
CA TYR A 63 3.75 -6.75 -4.73
C TYR A 63 2.83 -7.99 -4.77
N SER A 64 2.94 -8.81 -5.83
CA SER A 64 2.16 -10.05 -5.97
C SER A 64 2.39 -11.03 -4.81
N ARG A 65 3.59 -11.03 -4.22
CA ARG A 65 3.91 -11.86 -3.06
C ARG A 65 3.41 -11.27 -1.74
N GLN A 66 3.47 -9.95 -1.55
CA GLN A 66 3.05 -9.33 -0.29
C GLN A 66 1.54 -9.50 -0.04
N SER A 67 0.73 -9.45 -1.09
CA SER A 67 -0.70 -9.77 -1.01
C SER A 67 -0.98 -11.21 -0.53
N LYS A 68 -0.06 -12.16 -0.73
CA LYS A 68 -0.23 -13.57 -0.32
C LYS A 68 0.21 -13.81 1.13
N TYR A 69 1.23 -13.08 1.61
CA TYR A 69 1.71 -13.20 2.99
C TYR A 69 0.69 -12.66 4.01
N ASN A 70 0.12 -11.47 3.74
CA ASN A 70 -0.87 -10.86 4.63
C ASN A 70 -2.27 -11.51 4.58
N ARG A 71 -2.50 -12.47 3.68
CA ARG A 71 -3.72 -13.30 3.66
C ARG A 71 -3.59 -14.58 4.48
N LYS A 72 -2.36 -14.93 4.91
CA LYS A 72 -2.03 -16.15 5.65
C LYS A 72 -1.65 -15.87 7.12
N LYS A 73 -1.63 -14.61 7.53
CA LYS A 73 -1.63 -14.17 8.92
C LYS A 73 -3.02 -13.68 9.27
#